data_AF-A0A914FXY4-F1
#
_entry.id   AF-A0A914FXY4-F1
#
_cell.length_a   1.000
_cell.length_b   1.000
_cell.length_c   1.000
_cell.angle_alpha   90.00
_cell.angle_beta   90.00
_cell.angle_gamma   90.00
#
_symmetry.space_group_name_H-M   'P 1'
#
loop_
_entity.id
_entity.type
_entity.pdbx_description
1 polymer ?
#
loop_
_entity_poly.entity_id
_entity_poly.type
_entity_poly.pdbx_seq_one_letter_code
_entity_poly.pdbx_strand_id
1 'polypeptide(L)'
;MAVLNNFDHNSPQYKIGKLHIVTLARIVSVILVLGTFIHVIFAFTRTSTVIFYAFIIAAFASGIYGTLIYGVFKEKRNYLLPFLVFQSVFLVIDIIILVAFVLSTIFSKTALLDIAEDFGGLDVTEVTEQSFSHLRVIAVIFIVIMGIYIFVQYAFFTVIRRFQAFLRDRESSFNFTMEPEFS
;
A
#
# COMPACT_ATOMS: atom_id res chain seq x y z
N MET A 1 -21.16 23.47 27.83
CA MET A 1 -19.77 23.97 27.76
C MET A 1 -19.09 23.21 26.63
N ALA A 2 -19.13 23.74 25.41
CA ALA A 2 -18.42 23.14 24.28
C ALA A 2 -16.93 23.38 24.50
N VAL A 3 -16.14 22.33 24.66
CA VAL A 3 -14.69 22.45 24.70
C VAL A 3 -14.27 22.92 23.31
N LEU A 4 -13.88 24.19 23.19
CA LEU A 4 -13.20 24.76 22.04
C LEU A 4 -11.90 23.98 21.84
N ASN A 5 -11.95 22.89 21.08
CA ASN A 5 -10.74 22.29 20.53
C ASN A 5 -10.25 23.21 19.42
N ASN A 6 -9.54 24.27 19.81
CA ASN A 6 -8.77 25.07 18.88
C ASN A 6 -7.77 24.13 18.20
N PHE A 7 -7.92 23.98 16.88
CA PHE A 7 -7.01 23.19 16.08
C PHE A 7 -5.58 23.73 16.25
N ASP A 8 -4.69 22.90 16.80
CA ASP A 8 -3.26 23.19 16.88
C ASP A 8 -2.52 22.36 15.84
N HIS A 9 -1.97 23.05 14.84
CA HIS A 9 -1.18 22.46 13.77
C HIS A 9 -0.01 21.62 14.28
N ASN A 10 0.60 22.01 15.41
CA ASN A 10 1.80 21.36 15.94
C ASN A 10 1.51 20.33 17.03
N SER A 11 0.22 20.03 17.26
CA SER A 11 -0.21 19.09 18.28
C SER A 11 0.48 17.73 18.13
N PRO A 12 0.90 17.09 19.25
CA PRO A 12 1.56 15.77 19.23
C PRO A 12 0.78 14.70 18.47
N GLN A 13 -0.55 14.80 18.40
CA GLN A 13 -1.41 13.83 17.71
C GLN A 13 -1.16 13.76 16.19
N TYR A 14 -0.61 14.83 15.60
CA TYR A 14 -0.27 14.91 14.18
C TYR A 14 1.21 14.57 13.91
N LYS A 15 1.91 14.01 14.90
CA LYS A 15 3.30 13.58 14.77
C LYS A 15 3.40 12.05 14.91
N ILE A 16 4.27 11.45 14.12
CA ILE A 16 4.70 10.05 14.31
C ILE A 16 6.20 10.09 14.58
N GLY A 17 6.56 9.82 15.83
CA GLY A 17 7.91 10.10 16.33
C GLY A 17 8.22 11.59 16.23
N LYS A 18 9.28 11.95 15.49
CA LYS A 18 9.72 13.35 15.30
C LYS A 18 9.11 14.02 14.06
N LEU A 19 8.46 13.26 13.17
CA LEU A 19 8.00 13.76 11.88
C LEU A 19 6.53 14.16 11.93
N HIS A 20 6.21 15.31 11.35
CA HIS A 20 4.84 15.77 11.18
C HIS A 20 4.13 14.97 10.08
N ILE A 21 2.82 14.78 10.22
CA ILE A 21 2.02 13.95 9.32
C ILE A 21 2.01 14.47 7.88
N VAL A 22 2.11 15.78 7.69
CA VAL A 22 2.24 16.42 6.36
C VAL A 22 3.51 15.94 5.65
N THR A 23 4.65 15.96 6.35
CA THR A 23 5.94 15.53 5.79
C THR A 23 5.92 14.04 5.47
N LEU A 24 5.37 13.23 6.37
CA LEU A 24 5.22 11.79 6.16
C LEU A 24 4.33 11.48 4.95
N ALA A 25 3.19 12.17 4.81
CA ALA A 25 2.30 11.97 3.67
C ALA A 25 2.98 12.31 2.34
N ARG A 26 3.78 13.39 2.30
CA ARG A 26 4.57 13.76 1.12
C ARG A 26 5.58 12.68 0.77
N ILE A 27 6.35 12.20 1.76
CA ILE A 27 7.32 11.11 1.57
C ILE A 27 6.62 9.86 1.03
N VAL A 28 5.53 9.42 1.66
CA VAL A 28 4.76 8.24 1.23
C VAL A 28 4.26 8.39 -0.20
N SER A 29 3.69 9.54 -0.56
CA SER A 29 3.17 9.78 -1.92
C SER A 29 4.25 9.69 -3.00
N VAL A 30 5.47 10.16 -2.70
CA VAL A 30 6.61 10.09 -3.62
C VAL A 30 7.13 8.65 -3.71
N ILE A 31 7.26 7.94 -2.58
CA ILE A 31 7.70 6.55 -2.56
C ILE A 31 6.77 5.66 -3.38
N LEU A 32 5.45 5.85 -3.27
CA LEU A 32 4.48 5.06 -4.04
C LEU A 32 4.66 5.22 -5.55
N VAL A 33 4.86 6.45 -6.02
CA VAL A 33 5.12 6.71 -7.45
C VAL A 33 6.44 6.12 -7.90
N LEU A 34 7.52 6.31 -7.12
CA LEU A 34 8.82 5.70 -7.44
C LEU A 34 8.73 4.17 -7.47
N GLY A 35 7.97 3.56 -6.57
CA GLY A 35 7.70 2.13 -6.55
C GLY A 35 7.04 1.65 -7.84
N THR A 36 6.07 2.40 -8.38
CA THR A 36 5.45 2.08 -9.68
C THR A 36 6.46 2.14 -10.82
N PHE A 37 7.34 3.15 -10.85
CA PHE A 37 8.40 3.23 -11.87
C PHE A 37 9.36 2.05 -11.78
N ILE A 38 9.80 1.69 -10.57
CA ILE A 38 10.68 0.53 -10.35
C ILE A 38 9.98 -0.76 -10.80
N HIS A 39 8.70 -0.92 -10.51
CA HIS A 39 7.93 -2.10 -10.92
C HIS A 39 7.87 -2.24 -12.45
N VAL A 40 7.62 -1.15 -13.18
CA VAL A 40 7.62 -1.16 -14.65
C VAL A 40 9.01 -1.50 -15.19
N ILE A 41 10.08 -0.92 -14.65
CA ILE A 41 11.46 -1.23 -15.06
C ILE A 41 11.76 -2.72 -14.82
N PHE A 42 11.36 -3.26 -13.67
CA PHE A 42 11.58 -4.66 -13.35
C PHE A 42 10.78 -5.59 -14.28
N ALA A 43 9.59 -5.19 -14.72
CA ALA A 43 8.78 -5.98 -15.65
C ALA A 43 9.49 -6.25 -16.98
N PHE A 44 10.36 -5.34 -17.45
CA PHE A 44 11.16 -5.56 -18.66
C PHE A 44 12.14 -6.73 -18.56
N THR A 45 12.48 -7.19 -17.36
CA THR A 45 13.33 -8.37 -17.14
C THR A 45 12.57 -9.69 -17.24
N ARG A 46 11.24 -9.63 -17.46
CA ARG A 46 10.32 -10.77 -17.44
C ARG A 46 9.72 -11.01 -18.82
N THR A 47 8.65 -11.80 -18.89
CA THR A 47 7.98 -12.15 -20.14
C THR A 47 7.17 -10.99 -20.73
N SER A 48 6.91 -11.01 -22.03
CA SER A 48 6.09 -10.00 -22.72
C SER A 48 4.69 -9.84 -22.11
N THR A 49 4.11 -10.94 -21.63
CA THR A 49 2.83 -10.93 -20.89
C THR A 49 2.93 -10.14 -19.59
N VAL A 50 3.98 -10.36 -18.80
CA VAL A 50 4.22 -9.62 -17.55
C VAL A 50 4.44 -8.13 -17.82
N ILE A 51 5.16 -7.79 -18.89
CA ILE A 51 5.34 -6.40 -19.33
C ILE A 51 3.99 -5.75 -19.59
N PHE A 52 3.12 -6.38 -20.39
CA PHE A 52 1.81 -5.83 -20.74
C PHE A 52 0.94 -5.58 -19.50
N TYR A 53 0.87 -6.56 -18.58
CA TYR A 53 0.14 -6.38 -17.32
C TYR A 53 0.73 -5.29 -16.44
N ALA A 54 2.06 -5.19 -16.34
CA ALA A 54 2.72 -4.15 -15.56
C ALA A 54 2.40 -2.74 -16.08
N PHE A 55 2.32 -2.56 -17.41
CA PHE A 55 1.91 -1.28 -18.01
C PHE A 55 0.45 -0.93 -17.70
N ILE A 56 -0.48 -1.89 -17.78
CA ILE A 56 -1.88 -1.65 -17.43
C ILE A 56 -2.03 -1.25 -15.97
N ILE A 57 -1.38 -1.99 -15.06
CA ILE A 57 -1.39 -1.71 -13.63
C ILE A 57 -0.76 -0.34 -13.36
N ALA A 58 0.36 -0.02 -14.02
CA ALA A 58 1.02 1.27 -13.85
C ALA A 58 0.17 2.45 -14.36
N ALA A 59 -0.52 2.29 -15.50
CA ALA A 59 -1.44 3.30 -16.02
C ALA A 59 -2.57 3.56 -15.01
N PHE A 60 -3.18 2.51 -14.47
CA PHE A 60 -4.22 2.61 -13.46
C PHE A 60 -3.70 3.26 -12.16
N ALA A 61 -2.56 2.77 -11.66
CA ALA A 61 -1.92 3.30 -10.45
C ALA A 61 -1.50 4.77 -10.61
N SER A 62 -1.09 5.20 -11.81
CA SER A 62 -0.71 6.59 -12.06
C SER A 62 -1.86 7.57 -11.83
N GLY A 63 -3.10 7.18 -12.15
CA GLY A 63 -4.29 8.00 -11.86
C GLY A 63 -4.50 8.13 -10.34
N ILE A 64 -4.45 7.02 -9.62
CA ILE A 64 -4.64 7.00 -8.16
C ILE A 64 -3.54 7.79 -7.46
N TYR A 65 -2.27 7.47 -7.73
CA TYR A 65 -1.14 8.13 -7.08
C TYR A 65 -0.95 9.58 -7.55
N GLY A 66 -1.34 9.92 -8.78
CA GLY A 66 -1.39 11.29 -9.26
C GLY A 66 -2.39 12.13 -8.46
N THR A 67 -3.61 11.62 -8.23
CA THR A 67 -4.58 12.29 -7.35
C THR A 67 -4.07 12.40 -5.91
N LEU A 68 -3.41 11.36 -5.40
CA LEU A 68 -2.79 11.37 -4.07
C LEU A 68 -1.73 12.47 -3.94
N ILE A 69 -0.75 12.53 -4.86
CA ILE A 69 0.30 13.55 -4.85
C ILE A 69 -0.33 14.94 -4.87
N TYR A 70 -1.28 15.18 -5.78
CA TYR A 70 -1.96 16.46 -5.85
C TYR A 70 -2.65 16.80 -4.51
N GLY A 71 -3.42 15.86 -3.95
CA GLY A 71 -4.11 16.02 -2.67
C GLY A 71 -3.18 16.27 -1.49
N VAL A 72 -2.02 15.63 -1.46
CA VAL A 72 -1.02 15.79 -0.40
C VAL A 72 -0.29 17.12 -0.50
N PHE A 73 0.20 17.50 -1.69
CA PHE A 73 0.97 18.74 -1.86
C PHE A 73 0.10 19.99 -1.88
N LYS A 74 -1.14 19.91 -2.37
CA LYS A 74 -2.12 21.01 -2.29
C LYS A 74 -2.98 20.94 -1.03
N GLU A 75 -2.76 19.94 -0.18
CA GLU A 75 -3.46 19.74 1.08
C GLU A 75 -5.00 19.76 0.91
N LYS A 76 -5.48 19.08 -0.14
CA LYS A 76 -6.90 18.96 -0.52
C LYS A 76 -7.42 17.57 -0.17
N ARG A 77 -8.32 17.50 0.81
CA ARG A 77 -8.84 16.25 1.38
C ARG A 77 -9.51 15.32 0.36
N ASN A 78 -10.32 15.87 -0.56
CA ASN A 78 -11.12 15.07 -1.49
C ASN A 78 -10.27 14.26 -2.48
N TYR A 79 -9.07 14.74 -2.82
CA TYR A 79 -8.14 14.06 -3.71
C TYR A 79 -7.44 12.87 -3.06
N LEU A 80 -7.56 12.68 -1.74
CA LEU A 80 -7.03 11.52 -1.04
C LEU A 80 -7.98 10.30 -1.12
N LEU A 81 -9.25 10.52 -1.45
CA LEU A 81 -10.28 9.48 -1.43
C LEU A 81 -10.02 8.32 -2.39
N PRO A 82 -9.64 8.54 -3.67
CA PRO A 82 -9.36 7.43 -4.58
C PRO A 82 -8.29 6.49 -4.02
N PHE A 83 -7.19 7.06 -3.53
CA PHE A 83 -6.14 6.26 -2.89
C PHE A 83 -6.66 5.48 -1.69
N LEU A 84 -7.39 6.11 -0.77
CA LEU A 84 -7.87 5.43 0.43
C LEU A 84 -8.83 4.27 0.11
N VAL A 85 -9.71 4.42 -0.88
CA VAL A 85 -10.64 3.36 -1.30
C VAL A 85 -9.87 2.21 -1.95
N PHE A 86 -9.08 2.49 -2.98
CA PHE A 86 -8.37 1.45 -3.72
C PHE A 86 -7.29 0.76 -2.88
N GLN A 87 -6.56 1.50 -2.04
CA GLN A 87 -5.56 0.93 -1.13
C GLN A 87 -6.20 0.00 -0.09
N SER A 88 -7.40 0.32 0.41
CA SER A 88 -8.11 -0.55 1.35
C SER A 88 -8.51 -1.87 0.69
N VAL A 89 -9.05 -1.80 -0.54
CA VAL A 89 -9.40 -3.00 -1.32
C VAL A 89 -8.15 -3.84 -1.62
N PHE A 90 -7.06 -3.18 -2.02
CA PHE A 90 -5.79 -3.84 -2.33
C PHE A 90 -5.22 -4.58 -1.12
N LEU A 91 -5.21 -3.95 0.06
CA LEU A 91 -4.78 -4.59 1.31
C LEU A 91 -5.59 -5.85 1.65
N VAL A 92 -6.91 -5.82 1.43
CA VAL A 92 -7.78 -6.99 1.68
C VAL A 92 -7.44 -8.12 0.71
N ILE A 93 -7.25 -7.79 -0.57
CA ILE A 93 -6.86 -8.77 -1.59
C ILE A 93 -5.50 -9.40 -1.27
N ASP A 94 -4.51 -8.61 -0.88
CA ASP A 94 -3.18 -9.12 -0.51
C ASP A 94 -3.25 -10.10 0.67
N ILE A 95 -4.06 -9.80 1.68
CA ILE A 95 -4.27 -10.68 2.83
C ILE A 95 -4.92 -11.99 2.38
N ILE A 96 -5.95 -11.93 1.52
CA ILE A 96 -6.60 -13.13 0.98
C ILE A 96 -5.61 -13.98 0.19
N ILE A 97 -4.79 -13.36 -0.66
CA ILE A 97 -3.75 -14.04 -1.45
C ILE A 97 -2.74 -14.73 -0.53
N LEU A 98 -2.26 -14.02 0.50
CA LEU A 98 -1.31 -14.59 1.46
C LEU A 98 -1.91 -15.79 2.20
N VAL A 99 -3.16 -15.69 2.67
CA VAL A 99 -3.84 -16.80 3.33
C VAL A 99 -4.02 -17.98 2.38
N ALA A 100 -4.48 -17.73 1.15
CA ALA A 100 -4.64 -18.79 0.14
C ALA A 100 -3.31 -19.49 -0.16
N PHE A 101 -2.22 -18.73 -0.28
CA PHE A 101 -0.87 -19.27 -0.49
C PHE A 101 -0.39 -20.13 0.68
N VAL A 102 -0.59 -19.67 1.92
CA VAL A 102 -0.24 -20.42 3.14
C VAL A 102 -1.02 -21.73 3.21
N LEU A 103 -2.35 -21.69 2.99
CA LEU A 103 -3.18 -22.89 2.97
C LEU A 103 -2.73 -23.86 1.88
N SER A 104 -2.45 -23.36 0.66
CA SER A 104 -1.97 -24.18 -0.45
C SER A 104 -0.65 -24.89 -0.11
N THR A 105 0.28 -24.16 0.53
CA THR A 105 1.57 -24.69 0.98
C THR A 105 1.44 -25.77 2.06
N ILE A 106 0.47 -25.66 2.96
CA ILE A 106 0.24 -26.62 4.05
C ILE A 106 -0.45 -27.89 3.53
N PHE A 107 -1.50 -27.72 2.72
CA PHE A 107 -2.40 -28.82 2.35
C PHE A 107 -2.01 -29.54 1.06
N SER A 108 -1.18 -28.94 0.21
CA SER A 108 -0.85 -29.52 -1.10
C SER A 108 0.64 -29.41 -1.40
N LYS A 109 1.32 -30.56 -1.39
CA LYS A 109 2.71 -30.65 -1.87
C LYS A 109 2.82 -30.36 -3.37
N THR A 110 1.79 -30.75 -4.15
CA THR A 110 1.74 -30.52 -5.60
C THR A 110 1.54 -29.03 -5.91
N ALA A 111 0.74 -28.30 -5.12
CA ALA A 111 0.55 -26.86 -5.35
C ALA A 111 1.86 -26.05 -5.25
N LEU A 112 2.77 -26.43 -4.35
CA LEU A 112 4.10 -25.79 -4.28
C LEU A 112 4.97 -26.11 -5.50
N LEU A 113 4.82 -27.31 -6.07
CA LEU A 113 5.53 -27.73 -7.28
C LEU A 113 4.97 -27.02 -8.51
N ASP A 114 3.65 -26.96 -8.65
CA ASP A 114 2.96 -26.26 -9.73
C ASP A 114 3.34 -24.76 -9.72
N ILE A 115 3.36 -24.13 -8.54
CA ILE A 115 3.83 -22.74 -8.39
C ILE A 115 5.31 -22.60 -8.78
N ALA A 116 6.15 -23.56 -8.40
CA ALA A 116 7.57 -23.51 -8.72
C ALA A 116 7.86 -23.78 -10.21
N GLU A 117 7.02 -24.58 -10.87
CA GLU A 117 7.02 -24.75 -12.33
C GLU A 117 6.57 -23.46 -13.01
N ASP A 118 5.40 -22.94 -12.64
CA ASP A 118 4.78 -21.75 -13.26
C ASP A 118 5.62 -20.48 -13.10
N PHE A 119 6.20 -20.26 -11.91
CA PHE A 119 6.93 -19.03 -11.60
C PHE A 119 8.46 -19.20 -11.62
N GLY A 120 8.95 -20.41 -11.37
CA GLY A 120 10.37 -20.72 -11.28
C GLY A 120 10.94 -21.47 -12.49
N GLY A 121 10.09 -22.02 -13.36
CA GLY A 121 10.50 -22.82 -14.51
C GLY A 121 11.21 -24.13 -14.12
N LEU A 122 10.91 -24.67 -12.94
CA LEU A 122 11.51 -25.93 -12.48
C LEU A 122 10.86 -27.12 -13.20
N ASP A 123 11.69 -28.02 -13.72
CA ASP A 123 11.23 -29.30 -14.27
C ASP A 123 10.85 -30.25 -13.13
N VAL A 124 9.55 -30.54 -13.01
CA VAL A 124 8.95 -31.29 -11.89
C VAL A 124 9.16 -32.81 -12.04
N THR A 125 9.72 -33.27 -13.17
CA THR A 125 9.87 -34.71 -13.45
C THR A 125 10.95 -35.42 -12.61
N GLU A 126 11.92 -34.69 -12.05
CA GLU A 126 13.02 -35.24 -11.22
C GLU A 126 13.08 -34.65 -9.79
N VAL A 127 11.93 -34.38 -9.17
CA VAL A 127 11.89 -33.77 -7.83
C VAL A 127 12.26 -34.78 -6.75
N THR A 128 13.44 -34.61 -6.16
CA THR A 128 13.87 -35.34 -4.96
C THR A 128 13.28 -34.72 -3.69
N GLU A 129 13.22 -35.48 -2.58
CA GLU A 129 12.85 -34.96 -1.25
C GLU A 129 13.72 -33.76 -0.81
N GLN A 130 14.97 -33.70 -1.28
CA GLN A 130 15.86 -32.56 -1.04
C GLN A 130 15.38 -31.29 -1.77
N SER A 131 14.96 -31.40 -3.04
CA SER A 131 14.36 -30.29 -3.80
C SER A 131 13.11 -29.76 -3.11
N PHE A 132 12.29 -30.64 -2.54
CA PHE A 132 11.07 -30.24 -1.82
C PHE A 132 11.36 -29.47 -0.52
N SER A 133 12.42 -29.84 0.19
CA SER A 133 12.90 -29.08 1.36
C SER A 133 13.32 -27.66 0.98
N HIS A 134 14.06 -27.49 -0.13
CA HIS A 134 14.46 -26.18 -0.62
C HIS A 134 13.26 -25.30 -1.04
N LEU A 135 12.27 -25.89 -1.71
CA LEU A 135 11.03 -25.18 -2.07
C LEU A 135 10.25 -24.70 -0.86
N ARG A 136 10.18 -25.49 0.22
CA ARG A 136 9.56 -25.05 1.49
C ARG A 136 10.29 -23.86 2.10
N VAL A 137 11.62 -23.85 2.08
CA VAL A 137 12.41 -22.70 2.58
C VAL A 137 12.10 -21.44 1.75
N ILE A 138 12.05 -21.57 0.43
CA ILE A 138 11.69 -20.45 -0.48
C ILE A 138 10.28 -19.95 -0.17
N ALA A 139 9.31 -20.85 0.02
CA ALA A 139 7.93 -20.49 0.35
C ALA A 139 7.83 -19.73 1.67
N VAL A 140 8.58 -20.15 2.71
CA VAL A 140 8.65 -19.43 3.99
C VAL A 140 9.26 -18.04 3.81
N ILE A 141 10.35 -17.91 3.05
CA ILE A 141 10.95 -16.60 2.74
C ILE A 141 9.94 -15.70 2.01
N PHE A 142 9.22 -16.25 1.03
CA PHE A 142 8.18 -15.54 0.30
C PHE A 142 7.07 -15.05 1.24
N ILE A 143 6.57 -15.90 2.15
CA ILE A 143 5.56 -15.52 3.16
C ILE A 143 6.05 -14.37 4.03
N VAL A 144 7.31 -14.42 4.50
CA VAL A 144 7.89 -13.35 5.33
C VAL A 144 7.99 -12.05 4.54
N ILE A 145 8.50 -12.08 3.32
CA ILE A 145 8.60 -10.90 2.44
C ILE A 145 7.21 -10.31 2.17
N MET A 146 6.23 -11.15 1.86
CA MET A 146 4.85 -10.71 1.61
C MET A 146 4.21 -10.11 2.87
N GLY A 147 4.46 -10.69 4.05
CA GLY A 147 4.01 -10.13 5.31
C GLY A 147 4.60 -8.74 5.60
N ILE A 148 5.91 -8.56 5.35
CA ILE A 148 6.57 -7.26 5.47
C ILE A 148 5.98 -6.26 4.46
N TYR A 149 5.74 -6.69 3.23
CA TYR A 149 5.11 -5.86 2.19
C TYR A 149 3.73 -5.36 2.64
N ILE A 150 2.84 -6.26 3.07
CA ILE A 150 1.50 -5.90 3.57
C ILE A 150 1.59 -4.94 4.75
N PHE A 151 2.52 -5.17 5.68
CA PHE A 151 2.73 -4.27 6.81
C PHE A 151 3.14 -2.86 6.37
N VAL A 152 4.06 -2.74 5.40
CA VAL A 152 4.48 -1.46 4.83
C VAL A 152 3.30 -0.76 4.13
N GLN A 153 2.51 -1.50 3.34
CA GLN A 153 1.31 -0.96 2.69
C GLN A 153 0.28 -0.46 3.70
N TYR A 154 0.08 -1.19 4.80
CA TYR A 154 -0.81 -0.77 5.88
C TYR A 154 -0.29 0.46 6.63
N ALA A 155 1.02 0.58 6.82
CA ALA A 155 1.66 1.75 7.40
C ALA A 155 1.45 2.99 6.51
N PHE A 156 1.65 2.86 5.19
CA PHE A 156 1.38 3.93 4.23
C PHE A 156 -0.09 4.36 4.24
N PHE A 157 -1.01 3.39 4.21
CA PHE A 157 -2.44 3.66 4.34
C PHE A 157 -2.77 4.43 5.63
N THR A 158 -2.16 4.05 6.75
CA THR A 158 -2.35 4.74 8.05
C THR A 158 -1.82 6.17 8.04
N VAL A 159 -0.66 6.41 7.42
CA VAL A 159 -0.12 7.77 7.27
C VAL A 159 -1.09 8.66 6.48
N ILE A 160 -1.56 8.21 5.32
CA ILE A 160 -2.46 9.01 4.49
C ILE A 160 -3.83 9.22 5.16
N ARG A 161 -4.35 8.21 5.86
CA ARG A 161 -5.60 8.34 6.63
C ARG A 161 -5.49 9.35 7.77
N ARG A 162 -4.37 9.34 8.51
CA ARG A 162 -4.10 10.35 9.54
C ARG A 162 -3.92 11.73 8.95
N PHE A 163 -3.28 11.85 7.79
CA PHE A 163 -3.19 13.10 7.05
C PHE A 163 -4.57 13.61 6.61
N GLN A 164 -5.46 12.74 6.15
CA GLN A 164 -6.85 13.09 5.82
C GLN A 164 -7.61 13.61 7.05
N ALA A 165 -7.47 12.96 8.21
CA ALA A 165 -8.05 13.43 9.47
C ALA A 165 -7.50 14.81 9.86
N PHE A 166 -6.19 15.02 9.77
CA PHE A 166 -5.57 16.32 9.99
C PHE A 166 -6.17 17.42 9.10
N LEU A 167 -6.37 17.15 7.80
CA LEU A 167 -7.01 18.12 6.90
C LEU A 167 -8.46 18.40 7.28
N ARG A 168 -9.21 17.36 7.67
CA ARG A 168 -10.60 17.51 8.12
C ARG A 168 -10.70 18.37 9.38
N ASP A 169 -9.84 18.12 10.36
CA ASP A 169 -9.85 18.86 11.62
C ASP A 169 -9.52 20.35 11.35
N ARG A 170 -8.51 20.61 10.51
CA ARG A 170 -8.17 21.97 10.06
C ARG A 170 -9.33 22.66 9.36
N GLU A 171 -9.98 21.98 8.41
CA GLU A 171 -11.12 22.54 7.68
C GLU A 171 -12.30 22.84 8.62
N SER A 172 -12.54 21.96 9.60
CA SER A 172 -13.62 22.16 10.57
C SER A 172 -13.38 23.36 11.49
N SER A 173 -12.13 23.63 11.90
CA SER A 173 -11.83 24.79 12.76
C SER A 173 -12.04 26.14 12.07
N PHE A 174 -11.87 26.21 10.75
CA PHE A 174 -12.11 27.44 9.99
C PHE A 174 -13.61 27.73 9.76
N ASN A 175 -14.45 26.71 9.68
CA ASN A 175 -15.88 26.88 9.44
C ASN A 175 -16.63 27.50 10.64
N PHE A 176 -16.15 27.29 11.87
CA PHE A 176 -16.76 27.89 13.07
C PHE A 176 -16.41 29.37 13.27
N THR A 177 -15.37 29.88 12.59
CA THR A 177 -14.98 31.31 12.69
C THR A 177 -15.81 32.22 11.78
N MET A 178 -16.72 31.65 10.97
CA MET A 178 -17.53 32.37 9.98
C MET A 178 -19.02 32.42 10.34
N GLU A 179 -19.42 32.02 11.56
CA GLU A 179 -20.76 32.35 12.05
C GLU A 179 -20.85 33.88 12.21
N PRO A 180 -21.77 34.56 11.52
CA PRO A 180 -21.83 36.01 11.52
C PRO A 180 -22.22 36.52 12.91
N GLU A 181 -21.42 37.42 13.47
CA GLU A 181 -21.70 38.22 14.70
C GLU A 181 -22.88 39.21 14.53
N PHE A 182 -23.86 38.90 13.68
CA PHE A 182 -25.04 39.72 13.47
C PHE A 182 -26.28 38.96 13.95
N SER A 183 -26.45 38.93 15.28
CA SER A 183 -27.75 38.75 15.93
C SER A 183 -28.12 39.99 16.73
#